data_AF-A0A3P7JY66-F1
#
_entry.id   AF-A0A3P7JY66-F1
#
_cell.length_a   1.000
_cell.length_b   1.000
_cell.length_c   1.000
_cell.angle_alpha   90.00
_cell.angle_beta   90.00
_cell.angle_gamma   90.00
#
_symmetry.space_group_name_H-M   'P 1'
#
loop_
_entity.id
_entity.type
_entity.pdbx_description
1 polymer ?
#
loop_
_entity_poly.entity_id
_entity_poly.type
_entity_poly.pdbx_seq_one_letter_code
_entity_poly.pdbx_strand_id
1 'polypeptide(L)'
;MQEVEQNFQIHIPVEGMDSIYGALVVEGVSWTHEDNLALMVANTLIGEWDRSRGFGINAPSRLALRLGRSAGVQSFQAFNTCYKDTGLIGVYFVTEEMASESLVDAIVDEWRWLAGGRLPFVKIMLL
;
A
#
# COMPACT_ATOMS: atom_id res chain seq x y z
N MET A 1 17.95 19.72 -15.41
CA MET A 1 16.53 20.10 -15.40
C MET A 1 15.88 19.25 -14.33
N GLN A 2 15.69 19.80 -13.13
CA GLN A 2 15.06 19.09 -12.02
C GLN A 2 13.56 19.10 -12.27
N GLU A 3 12.99 17.93 -12.59
CA GLU A 3 11.54 17.75 -12.50
C GLU A 3 11.13 17.95 -11.04
N VAL A 4 10.21 18.88 -10.85
CA VAL A 4 9.55 19.10 -9.56
C VAL A 4 8.62 17.91 -9.37
N GLU A 5 8.99 16.94 -8.52
CA GLU A 5 8.05 15.95 -8.00
C GLU A 5 6.92 16.72 -7.29
N GLN A 6 5.78 16.89 -7.99
CA GLN A 6 4.59 17.41 -7.35
C GLN A 6 4.01 16.31 -6.45
N ASN A 7 4.34 16.37 -5.17
CA ASN A 7 3.66 15.60 -4.14
C ASN A 7 2.21 16.07 -4.05
N PHE A 8 1.32 15.44 -4.82
CA PHE A 8 -0.12 15.69 -4.78
C PHE A 8 -0.72 15.06 -3.52
N GLN A 9 -0.79 15.86 -2.45
CA GLN A 9 -1.53 15.52 -1.24
C GLN A 9 -2.83 16.33 -1.20
N ILE A 10 -3.97 15.65 -1.29
CA ILE A 10 -5.29 16.26 -1.18
C ILE A 10 -5.88 15.83 0.16
N HIS A 11 -6.10 16.80 1.05
CA HIS A 11 -6.76 16.60 2.34
C HIS A 11 -8.08 17.37 2.36
N ILE A 12 -9.19 16.64 2.50
CA ILE A 12 -10.53 17.22 2.53
C ILE A 12 -11.13 16.91 3.90
N PRO A 13 -11.16 17.89 4.84
CA PRO A 13 -11.82 17.69 6.12
C PRO A 13 -13.33 17.59 5.90
N VAL A 14 -13.93 16.52 6.42
CA VAL A 14 -15.38 16.31 6.40
C VAL A 14 -15.87 16.23 7.85
N GLU A 15 -16.71 17.18 8.24
CA GLU A 15 -17.29 17.19 9.58
C GLU A 15 -18.15 15.94 9.81
N GLY A 16 -18.02 15.32 10.99
CA GLY A 16 -18.78 14.13 11.38
C GLY A 16 -18.23 12.79 10.90
N MET A 17 -17.02 12.76 10.32
CA MET A 17 -16.30 11.51 10.05
C MET A 17 -15.33 11.18 11.20
N ASP A 18 -15.53 10.03 11.84
CA ASP A 18 -14.68 9.55 12.94
C ASP A 18 -13.39 8.86 12.47
N SER A 19 -13.23 8.68 11.15
CA SER A 19 -12.09 7.98 10.54
C SER A 19 -11.63 8.68 9.27
N ILE A 20 -10.35 8.57 9.00
CA ILE A 20 -9.68 8.99 7.77
C ILE A 20 -9.81 7.88 6.74
N TYR A 21 -10.35 8.24 5.58
CA TYR A 21 -10.38 7.41 4.38
C TYR A 21 -9.34 7.96 3.42
N GLY A 22 -8.31 7.18 3.11
CA GLY A 22 -7.17 7.66 2.36
C GLY A 22 -6.60 6.62 1.41
N ALA A 23 -5.78 7.11 0.48
CA ALA A 23 -4.96 6.26 -0.37
C ALA A 23 -3.55 6.84 -0.43
N LEU A 24 -2.54 6.00 -0.22
CA LEU A 24 -1.15 6.32 -0.52
C LEU A 24 -0.80 5.67 -1.85
N VAL A 25 -0.33 6.47 -2.81
CA VAL A 25 -0.20 6.05 -4.20
C VAL A 25 1.13 6.51 -4.77
N VAL A 26 1.74 5.67 -5.58
CA VAL A 26 2.90 5.99 -6.42
C VAL A 26 2.60 5.62 -7.87
N GLU A 27 3.38 6.18 -8.79
CA GLU A 27 3.28 5.82 -10.20
C GLU A 27 3.52 4.32 -10.38
N GLY A 28 2.58 3.68 -11.07
CA GLY A 28 2.68 2.29 -11.52
C GLY A 28 3.09 2.23 -12.98
N VAL A 29 2.89 1.08 -13.61
CA VAL A 29 3.25 0.86 -15.02
C VAL A 29 2.03 0.59 -15.87
N SER A 30 2.19 0.72 -17.19
CA SER A 30 1.15 0.36 -18.16
C SER A 30 0.89 -1.13 -18.19
N TRP A 31 -0.28 -1.52 -18.72
CA TRP A 31 -0.67 -2.93 -18.85
C TRP A 31 0.34 -3.79 -19.60
N THR A 32 1.03 -3.22 -20.59
CA THR A 32 1.97 -3.93 -21.47
C THR A 32 3.42 -3.89 -20.99
N HIS A 33 3.70 -3.23 -19.86
CA HIS A 33 5.04 -3.14 -19.31
C HIS A 33 5.48 -4.49 -18.71
N GLU A 34 6.74 -4.85 -18.89
CA GLU A 34 7.30 -6.14 -18.40
C GLU A 34 7.20 -6.29 -16.88
N ASP A 35 7.37 -5.18 -16.15
CA ASP A 35 7.25 -5.14 -14.68
C ASP A 35 5.81 -5.29 -14.15
N ASN A 36 4.77 -5.25 -15.00
CA ASN A 36 3.39 -5.30 -14.52
C ASN A 36 3.10 -6.59 -13.73
N LEU A 37 3.64 -7.73 -14.18
CA LEU A 37 3.50 -9.01 -13.46
C LEU A 37 4.19 -8.96 -12.09
N ALA A 38 5.37 -8.33 -11.99
CA ALA A 38 6.07 -8.14 -10.72
C ALA A 38 5.26 -7.25 -9.77
N LEU A 39 4.65 -6.18 -10.28
CA LEU A 39 3.77 -5.32 -9.49
C LEU A 39 2.49 -6.02 -9.03
N MET A 40 1.89 -6.89 -9.84
CA MET A 40 0.74 -7.71 -9.42
C MET A 40 1.10 -8.67 -8.28
N VAL A 41 2.29 -9.28 -8.35
CA VAL A 41 2.82 -10.13 -7.28
C VAL A 41 3.07 -9.31 -6.01
N ALA A 42 3.71 -8.14 -6.13
CA ALA A 42 3.92 -7.22 -5.02
C ALA A 42 2.59 -6.80 -4.38
N ASN A 43 1.59 -6.45 -5.18
CA ASN A 43 0.24 -6.11 -4.71
C ASN A 43 -0.39 -7.26 -3.90
N THR A 44 -0.23 -8.50 -4.38
CA THR A 44 -0.74 -9.69 -3.70
C THR A 44 0.00 -9.96 -2.38
N LEU A 45 1.31 -9.70 -2.33
CA LEU A 45 2.12 -9.86 -1.11
C LEU A 45 1.76 -8.84 -0.03
N ILE A 46 1.45 -7.59 -0.40
CA ILE A 46 0.92 -6.59 0.53
C ILE A 46 -0.48 -7.01 0.97
N GLY A 47 -1.32 -7.34 -0.01
CA GLY A 47 -2.66 -7.87 0.17
C GLY A 47 -3.64 -6.89 0.80
N GLU A 48 -4.56 -7.43 1.57
CA GLU A 48 -5.59 -6.69 2.27
C GLU A 48 -5.73 -7.18 3.71
N TRP A 49 -6.21 -6.30 4.58
CA TRP A 49 -6.54 -6.63 5.95
C TRP A 49 -7.69 -5.76 6.44
N ASP A 50 -8.55 -6.35 7.26
CA ASP A 50 -9.69 -5.68 7.87
C ASP A 50 -9.85 -6.22 9.29
N ARG A 51 -9.94 -5.30 10.25
CA ARG A 51 -10.06 -5.58 11.68
C ARG A 51 -11.26 -6.48 12.00
N SER A 52 -12.35 -6.34 11.25
CA SER A 52 -13.59 -7.11 11.43
C SER A 52 -13.48 -8.55 10.94
N ARG A 53 -12.55 -8.86 10.02
CA ARG A 53 -12.42 -10.18 9.40
C ARG A 53 -11.75 -11.23 10.30
N GLY A 54 -11.35 -10.87 11.52
CA GLY A 54 -10.98 -11.84 12.55
C GLY A 54 -9.67 -12.59 12.33
N PHE A 55 -8.79 -12.12 11.42
CA PHE A 55 -7.53 -12.80 11.12
C PHE A 55 -6.55 -12.88 12.30
N GLY A 56 -6.76 -12.09 13.36
CA GLY A 56 -6.04 -12.19 14.62
C GLY A 56 -4.52 -12.25 14.44
N ILE A 57 -3.89 -13.29 14.99
CA ILE A 57 -2.43 -13.51 14.96
C ILE A 57 -1.96 -14.11 13.62
N ASN A 58 -2.87 -14.67 12.81
CA ASN A 58 -2.56 -15.31 11.54
C ASN A 58 -2.78 -14.35 10.36
N ALA A 59 -2.34 -13.10 10.51
CA ALA A 59 -2.53 -12.10 9.48
C ALA A 59 -1.77 -12.49 8.20
N PRO A 60 -2.39 -12.37 7.02
CA PRO A 60 -1.92 -13.02 5.79
C PRO A 60 -0.67 -12.38 5.16
N SER A 61 -0.31 -11.15 5.56
CA SER A 61 0.85 -10.42 5.05
C SER A 61 1.70 -9.80 6.16
N ARG A 62 2.94 -9.43 5.83
CA ARG A 62 3.86 -8.74 6.73
C ARG A 62 3.26 -7.41 7.22
N LEU A 63 2.67 -6.64 6.31
CA LEU A 63 1.97 -5.40 6.65
C LEU A 63 0.77 -5.66 7.57
N ALA A 64 -0.02 -6.71 7.30
CA ALA A 64 -1.15 -7.10 8.13
C ALA A 64 -0.72 -7.51 9.55
N LEU A 65 0.40 -8.21 9.71
CA LEU A 65 0.96 -8.56 11.03
C LEU A 65 1.42 -7.31 11.81
N ARG A 66 1.99 -6.33 11.11
CA ARG A 66 2.45 -5.08 11.71
C ARG A 66 1.28 -4.19 12.13
N LEU A 67 0.30 -3.99 11.25
CA LEU A 67 -0.84 -3.11 11.48
C LEU A 67 -1.96 -3.76 12.32
N GLY A 68 -2.12 -5.08 12.27
CA GLY A 68 -3.15 -5.78 13.03
C GLY A 68 -3.00 -5.69 14.55
N ARG A 69 -1.83 -5.24 15.04
CA ARG A 69 -1.58 -4.94 16.45
C ARG A 69 -1.72 -3.45 16.80
N SER A 70 -1.82 -2.58 15.80
CA SER A 70 -1.98 -1.15 16.01
C SER A 70 -3.41 -0.83 16.43
N ALA A 71 -3.56 -0.02 17.47
CA ALA A 71 -4.84 0.64 17.73
C ALA A 71 -5.11 1.67 16.62
N GLY A 72 -6.37 1.90 16.30
CA GLY A 72 -6.80 2.95 15.36
C GLY A 72 -6.81 2.59 13.86
N VAL A 73 -6.12 1.52 13.42
CA VAL A 73 -6.23 1.07 12.02
C VAL A 73 -7.43 0.12 11.86
N GLN A 74 -8.31 0.45 10.92
CA GLN A 74 -9.54 -0.32 10.66
C GLN A 74 -9.35 -1.30 9.49
N SER A 75 -8.79 -0.83 8.37
CA SER A 75 -8.52 -1.68 7.21
C SER A 75 -7.47 -1.08 6.28
N PHE A 76 -6.89 -1.94 5.44
CA PHE A 76 -6.14 -1.53 4.27
C PHE A 76 -6.35 -2.52 3.12
N GLN A 77 -6.16 -2.05 1.90
CA GLN A 77 -6.24 -2.86 0.68
C GLN A 77 -5.24 -2.34 -0.35
N ALA A 78 -4.30 -3.18 -0.76
CA ALA A 78 -3.41 -2.88 -1.87
C ALA A 78 -4.18 -2.89 -3.20
N PHE A 79 -3.88 -1.94 -4.08
CA PHE A 79 -4.43 -1.89 -5.43
C PHE A 79 -3.34 -1.61 -6.47
N ASN A 80 -3.55 -2.17 -7.66
CA ASN A 80 -2.79 -1.86 -8.87
C ASN A 80 -3.79 -1.55 -10.00
N THR A 81 -3.77 -0.33 -10.50
CA THR A 81 -4.59 0.13 -11.63
C THR A 81 -3.68 0.51 -12.77
N CYS A 82 -3.68 -0.28 -13.84
CA CYS A 82 -2.87 0.01 -15.02
C CYS A 82 -3.70 0.80 -16.04
N TYR A 83 -3.05 1.70 -16.78
CA TYR A 83 -3.58 2.41 -17.94
C TYR A 83 -2.73 2.08 -19.18
N LYS A 84 -3.01 2.77 -20.29
CA LYS A 84 -2.33 2.52 -21.58
C LYS A 84 -0.84 2.89 -21.50
N ASP A 85 -0.53 3.99 -20.83
CA ASP A 85 0.76 4.68 -20.83
C ASP A 85 1.34 4.89 -19.43
N THR A 86 0.57 4.64 -18.38
CA THR A 86 1.00 4.75 -16.98
C THR A 86 0.20 3.77 -16.11
N GLY A 87 0.42 3.78 -14.80
CA GLY A 87 -0.39 3.06 -13.83
C GLY A 87 -0.39 3.76 -12.47
N LEU A 88 -1.17 3.22 -11.54
CA LEU A 88 -1.22 3.63 -10.14
C LEU A 88 -1.10 2.37 -9.30
N ILE A 89 -0.11 2.35 -8.41
CA ILE A 89 0.00 1.32 -7.38
C ILE A 89 -0.06 1.99 -6.01
N GLY A 90 -0.84 1.41 -5.10
CA GLY A 90 -1.08 2.07 -3.83
C GLY A 90 -1.76 1.18 -2.82
N VAL A 91 -2.01 1.78 -1.66
CA VAL A 91 -2.75 1.18 -0.56
C VAL A 91 -3.87 2.13 -0.18
N TYR A 92 -5.10 1.66 -0.32
CA TYR A 92 -6.27 2.29 0.28
C TYR A 92 -6.36 1.89 1.75
N PHE A 93 -6.74 2.81 2.63
CA PHE A 93 -6.81 2.55 4.06
C PHE A 93 -7.94 3.31 4.75
N VAL A 94 -8.36 2.76 5.88
CA VAL A 94 -9.27 3.39 6.84
C VAL A 94 -8.61 3.37 8.21
N THR A 95 -8.43 4.54 8.81
CA THR A 95 -7.72 4.69 10.09
C THR A 95 -8.22 5.88 10.89
N GLU A 96 -8.09 5.81 12.21
CA GLU A 96 -8.21 6.95 13.09
C GLU A 96 -6.99 7.88 12.93
N GLU A 97 -7.20 9.18 13.19
CA GLU A 97 -6.16 10.21 13.05
C GLU A 97 -4.89 9.90 13.84
N MET A 98 -5.05 9.43 15.09
CA MET A 98 -3.95 9.05 15.98
C MET A 98 -3.04 7.93 15.44
N ALA A 99 -3.52 7.11 14.50
CA ALA A 99 -2.77 6.00 13.92
C ALA A 99 -2.24 6.29 12.51
N SER A 100 -2.66 7.40 11.89
CA SER A 100 -2.40 7.71 10.48
C SER A 100 -0.91 7.78 10.13
N GLU A 101 -0.09 8.46 10.93
CA GLU A 101 1.36 8.58 10.72
C GLU A 101 2.04 7.21 10.77
N SER A 102 1.74 6.42 11.81
CA SER A 102 2.29 5.07 11.96
C SER A 102 1.87 4.10 10.85
N LEU A 103 0.68 4.31 10.29
CA LEU A 103 0.18 3.55 9.15
C LEU A 103 0.96 3.91 7.88
N VAL A 104 1.19 5.20 7.62
CA VAL A 104 1.98 5.65 6.47
C VAL A 104 3.41 5.10 6.56
N ASP A 105 4.05 5.19 7.72
CA ASP A 105 5.38 4.63 7.94
C ASP A 105 5.43 3.11 7.68
N ALA A 106 4.41 2.38 8.14
CA ALA A 106 4.32 0.95 7.92
C ALA A 106 4.19 0.58 6.43
N ILE A 107 3.39 1.34 5.67
CA ILE A 107 3.22 1.15 4.22
C ILE A 107 4.53 1.45 3.49
N VAL A 108 5.17 2.59 3.77
CA VAL A 108 6.43 2.99 3.13
C VAL A 108 7.54 1.97 3.43
N ASP A 109 7.62 1.47 4.67
CA ASP A 109 8.57 0.43 5.03
C ASP A 109 8.29 -0.91 4.33
N GLU A 110 7.03 -1.25 4.07
CA GLU A 110 6.67 -2.44 3.28
C GLU A 110 7.17 -2.31 1.84
N TRP A 111 6.95 -1.15 1.20
CA TRP A 111 7.48 -0.87 -0.13
C TRP A 111 9.00 -0.91 -0.19
N ARG A 112 9.69 -0.32 0.79
CA ARG A 112 11.16 -0.41 0.92
C ARG A 112 11.63 -1.86 1.07
N TRP A 113 10.89 -2.67 1.81
CA TRP A 113 11.23 -4.08 1.99
C TRP A 113 11.05 -4.89 0.69
N LEU A 114 9.97 -4.65 -0.05
CA LEU A 114 9.74 -5.25 -1.38
C LEU A 114 10.83 -4.84 -2.37
N ALA A 115 11.18 -3.56 -2.42
CA ALA A 115 12.23 -3.03 -3.30
C ALA A 115 13.64 -3.51 -2.91
N GLY A 116 13.89 -3.74 -1.62
CA GLY A 116 15.20 -4.11 -1.07
C GLY A 116 15.66 -5.54 -1.39
N GLY A 117 14.91 -6.32 -2.20
CA GLY A 117 15.36 -7.61 -2.74
C GLY A 117 15.61 -8.72 -1.71
N ARG A 118 15.04 -8.61 -0.49
CA ARG A 118 15.15 -9.65 0.57
C ARG A 118 14.15 -10.80 0.41
N LEU A 119 13.33 -10.76 -0.64
CA LEU A 119 12.44 -11.85 -1.02
C LEU A 119 13.17 -12.85 -1.93
N PRO A 120 13.32 -14.13 -1.53
CA PRO A 120 14.00 -15.13 -2.35
C PRO A 120 13.28 -15.41 -3.69
N PHE A 121 11.98 -15.10 -3.81
CA PHE A 121 11.17 -15.39 -5.00
C PHE A 121 11.16 -14.27 -6.04
N VAL A 122 11.30 -13.00 -5.67
CA VAL A 122 11.24 -11.87 -6.63
C VAL A 122 12.52 -11.80 -7.49
N LYS A 123 13.64 -12.30 -6.96
CA LYS A 123 14.92 -12.35 -7.67
C LYS A 123 14.94 -13.34 -8.85
N ILE A 124 13.99 -14.27 -8.93
CA ILE A 124 13.85 -15.23 -10.05
C ILE A 124 13.02 -14.65 -11.20
N MET A 125 12.20 -13.63 -10.96
CA MET A 125 11.28 -13.10 -11.98
C MET A 125 11.81 -11.84 -12.69
N LEU A 126 12.93 -11.29 -12.22
CA LEU A 126 13.62 -10.12 -12.79
C LEU A 126 15.01 -10.47 -13.37
N LEU A 127 15.27 -11.75 -13.66
CA LEU A 127 16.47 -12.25 -14.33
C LEU A 127 16.12 -13.05 -15.59
#